data_AF-A0A836HFU7-F1
#
_entry.id   AF-A0A836HFU7-F1
#
_cell.length_a   1.000
_cell.length_b   1.000
_cell.length_c   1.000
_cell.angle_alpha   90.00
_cell.angle_beta   90.00
_cell.angle_gamma   90.00
#
_symmetry.space_group_name_H-M   'P 1'
#
loop_
_entity.id
_entity.type
_entity.pdbx_description
1 polymer ?
#
loop_
_entity_poly.entity_id
_entity_poly.type
_entity_poly.pdbx_seq_one_letter_code
_entity_poly.pdbx_strand_id
1 'polypeptide(L)'
;MAESTSSSGPIVADLHLKFVHQLDDNTTWNAQHLKMNGVYWGLSALVLLHRLDYKSDDVVDFVLSCYNSDGGFGGNTDMDSHLLYTMSAVQLLCMFDAVARIDVELTARWIASMQLPDGSFQGDEWGEVDTRFSYIALNCLRLLGRCDCIDMEAAVQYVLRCQNWDGGFGVSPGAESHAGQIFCCVGALCLANALDRIDRDRVAAWLAMRQLPSGGLNGRPEKKADVCYSWWVVSSLSVLGRTSWIDREALFRYILSCQDTQDGGFSDKPGNQPDVYHTFFGLCGLSLLGYEGYKLNAINPVYALSYDVLDRLKIAAEYGSQVGRRAPAS
;
A
#
# COMPACT_ATOMS: atom_id res chain seq x y z
N MET A 1 -2.81 -36.54 -15.08
CA MET A 1 -3.87 -36.01 -14.18
C MET A 1 -4.33 -34.72 -14.81
N ALA A 2 -5.62 -34.58 -15.09
CA ALA A 2 -6.14 -33.42 -15.80
C ALA A 2 -6.04 -32.19 -14.88
N GLU A 3 -5.22 -31.22 -15.26
CA GLU A 3 -5.28 -29.87 -14.70
C GLU A 3 -6.65 -29.31 -15.07
N SER A 4 -7.53 -29.13 -14.08
CA SER A 4 -8.72 -28.33 -14.27
C SER A 4 -8.25 -26.90 -14.49
N THR A 5 -8.22 -26.48 -15.74
CA THR A 5 -8.16 -25.07 -16.11
C THR A 5 -9.46 -24.43 -15.63
N SER A 6 -9.51 -24.00 -14.36
CA SER A 6 -10.55 -23.05 -13.96
C SER A 6 -10.28 -21.79 -14.78
N SER A 7 -11.16 -21.50 -15.73
CA SER A 7 -11.17 -20.19 -16.36
C SER A 7 -11.45 -19.21 -15.24
N SER A 8 -10.46 -18.43 -14.83
CA SER A 8 -10.68 -17.34 -13.89
C SER A 8 -11.77 -16.45 -14.50
N GLY A 9 -12.94 -16.43 -13.86
CA GLY A 9 -14.05 -15.58 -14.28
C GLY A 9 -13.72 -14.09 -14.14
N PRO A 10 -14.56 -13.18 -14.66
CA PRO A 10 -14.37 -11.75 -14.46
C PRO A 10 -14.44 -11.37 -12.97
N ILE A 11 -14.07 -10.13 -12.65
CA ILE A 11 -14.18 -9.60 -11.29
C ILE A 11 -15.64 -9.61 -10.83
N VAL A 12 -15.93 -10.15 -9.65
CA VAL A 12 -17.29 -10.19 -9.06
C VAL A 12 -17.56 -8.96 -8.19
N ALA A 13 -17.57 -7.78 -8.81
CA ALA A 13 -17.61 -6.49 -8.11
C ALA A 13 -18.76 -6.34 -7.09
N ASP A 14 -19.96 -6.85 -7.40
CA ASP A 14 -21.10 -6.74 -6.49
C ASP A 14 -20.96 -7.66 -5.27
N LEU A 15 -20.28 -8.81 -5.41
CA LEU A 15 -19.91 -9.66 -4.27
C LEU A 15 -18.81 -9.01 -3.43
N HIS A 16 -17.82 -8.36 -4.05
CA HIS A 16 -16.82 -7.58 -3.31
C HIS A 16 -17.43 -6.43 -2.51
N LEU A 17 -18.43 -5.74 -3.06
CA LEU A 17 -19.18 -4.72 -2.34
C LEU A 17 -19.88 -5.31 -1.11
N LYS A 18 -20.61 -6.41 -1.29
CA LYS A 18 -21.27 -7.13 -0.19
C LYS A 18 -20.26 -7.59 0.87
N PHE A 19 -19.12 -8.13 0.45
CA PHE A 19 -18.04 -8.58 1.33
C PHE A 19 -17.52 -7.46 2.23
N VAL A 20 -17.25 -6.27 1.65
CA VAL A 20 -16.80 -5.11 2.44
C VAL A 20 -17.87 -4.66 3.45
N HIS A 21 -19.13 -4.59 3.03
CA HIS A 21 -20.25 -4.22 3.92
C HIS A 21 -20.43 -5.19 5.09
N GLN A 22 -20.22 -6.49 4.88
CA GLN A 22 -20.35 -7.50 5.93
C GLN A 22 -19.28 -7.41 7.03
N LEU A 23 -18.21 -6.63 6.83
CA LEU A 23 -17.17 -6.43 7.84
C LEU A 23 -17.59 -5.47 8.94
N ASP A 24 -18.48 -4.52 8.63
CA ASP A 24 -19.07 -3.62 9.64
C ASP A 24 -19.92 -4.42 10.65
N ASP A 25 -20.57 -5.50 10.19
CA ASP A 25 -21.40 -6.36 11.02
C ASP A 25 -20.59 -7.36 11.88
N ASN A 26 -19.34 -7.65 11.49
CA ASN A 26 -18.56 -8.79 12.00
C ASN A 26 -17.27 -8.38 12.73
N THR A 27 -17.28 -7.32 13.53
CA THR A 27 -16.07 -6.92 14.26
C THR A 27 -15.75 -7.91 15.39
N THR A 28 -14.98 -8.94 15.08
CA THR A 28 -14.37 -9.84 16.06
C THR A 28 -13.37 -9.04 16.92
N TRP A 29 -13.45 -9.21 18.25
CA TRP A 29 -12.62 -8.48 19.22
C TRP A 29 -11.11 -8.53 18.93
N ASN A 30 -10.63 -9.62 18.31
CA ASN A 30 -9.20 -9.84 18.04
C ASN A 30 -8.62 -8.98 16.91
N ALA A 31 -9.46 -8.40 16.04
CA ALA A 31 -9.04 -7.59 14.90
C ALA A 31 -9.28 -6.09 15.09
N GLN A 32 -9.75 -5.66 16.28
CA GLN A 32 -10.10 -4.26 16.55
C GLN A 32 -8.91 -3.31 16.35
N HIS A 33 -7.68 -3.75 16.67
CA HIS A 33 -6.47 -2.96 16.45
C HIS A 33 -6.17 -2.71 14.96
N LEU A 34 -6.73 -3.51 14.05
CA LEU A 34 -6.54 -3.33 12.61
C LEU A 34 -7.67 -2.53 11.95
N LYS A 35 -8.67 -2.05 12.72
CA LYS A 35 -9.89 -1.47 12.16
C LYS A 35 -9.62 -0.29 11.23
N MET A 36 -8.78 0.66 11.64
CA MET A 36 -8.36 1.80 10.80
C MET A 36 -7.81 1.36 9.44
N ASN A 37 -6.90 0.38 9.44
CA ASN A 37 -6.31 -0.16 8.22
C ASN A 37 -7.33 -0.93 7.37
N GLY A 38 -8.20 -1.72 8.02
CA GLY A 38 -9.27 -2.46 7.38
C GLY A 38 -10.26 -1.54 6.65
N VAL A 39 -10.65 -0.42 7.29
CA VAL A 39 -11.49 0.61 6.68
C VAL A 39 -10.80 1.23 5.46
N TYR A 40 -9.52 1.60 5.59
CA TYR A 40 -8.75 2.12 4.46
C TYR A 40 -8.70 1.13 3.28
N TRP A 41 -8.37 -0.15 3.52
CA TRP A 41 -8.31 -1.16 2.46
C TRP A 41 -9.67 -1.44 1.84
N GLY A 42 -10.71 -1.60 2.65
CA GLY A 42 -12.07 -1.87 2.19
C GLY A 42 -12.60 -0.74 1.31
N LEU A 43 -12.54 0.50 1.80
CA LEU A 43 -13.03 1.66 1.04
C LEU A 43 -12.19 1.92 -0.21
N SER A 44 -10.87 1.73 -0.15
CA SER A 44 -10.00 1.87 -1.33
C SER A 44 -10.26 0.79 -2.38
N ALA A 45 -10.62 -0.44 -1.97
CA ALA A 45 -11.10 -1.47 -2.88
C ALA A 45 -12.42 -1.05 -3.57
N LEU A 46 -13.36 -0.45 -2.83
CA LEU A 46 -14.60 0.07 -3.42
C LEU A 46 -14.36 1.26 -4.36
N VAL A 47 -13.39 2.12 -4.06
CA VAL A 47 -12.93 3.18 -4.99
C VAL A 47 -12.39 2.56 -6.27
N LEU A 48 -11.53 1.54 -6.19
CA LEU A 48 -11.00 0.82 -7.36
C LEU A 48 -12.11 0.20 -8.23
N LEU A 49 -13.18 -0.30 -7.60
CA LEU A 49 -14.31 -0.92 -8.26
C LEU A 49 -15.36 0.06 -8.78
N HIS A 50 -15.22 1.38 -8.55
CA HIS A 50 -16.29 2.36 -8.78
C HIS A 50 -17.60 1.97 -8.06
N ARG A 51 -17.50 1.56 -6.79
CA ARG A 51 -18.60 1.09 -5.96
C ARG A 51 -18.64 1.72 -4.55
N LEU A 52 -17.81 2.72 -4.27
CA LEU A 52 -17.83 3.41 -2.98
C LEU A 52 -19.20 4.07 -2.75
N ASP A 53 -19.93 3.60 -1.75
CA ASP A 53 -21.29 4.04 -1.39
C ASP A 53 -21.42 4.50 0.08
N TYR A 54 -20.29 4.57 0.80
CA TYR A 54 -20.23 5.06 2.17
C TYR A 54 -20.39 6.59 2.22
N LYS A 55 -21.08 7.08 3.24
CA LYS A 55 -21.17 8.53 3.49
C LYS A 55 -19.83 9.05 4.01
N SER A 56 -19.38 10.15 3.43
CA SER A 56 -18.13 10.80 3.81
C SER A 56 -18.07 11.12 5.30
N ASP A 57 -19.15 11.68 5.87
CA ASP A 57 -19.18 12.08 7.27
C ASP A 57 -19.03 10.88 8.23
N ASP A 58 -19.71 9.77 7.96
CA ASP A 58 -19.64 8.56 8.80
C ASP A 58 -18.20 8.01 8.88
N VAL A 59 -17.50 8.00 7.73
CA VAL A 59 -16.10 7.55 7.67
C VAL A 59 -15.17 8.53 8.37
N VAL A 60 -15.32 9.83 8.10
CA VAL A 60 -14.48 10.87 8.71
C VAL A 60 -14.68 10.92 10.22
N ASP A 61 -15.90 10.78 10.71
CA ASP A 61 -16.19 10.77 12.15
C ASP A 61 -15.54 9.57 12.85
N PHE A 62 -15.52 8.38 12.23
CA PHE A 62 -14.74 7.24 12.72
C PHE A 62 -13.24 7.51 12.72
N VAL A 63 -12.70 8.09 11.64
CA VAL A 63 -11.27 8.41 11.57
C VAL A 63 -10.89 9.39 12.69
N LEU A 64 -11.70 10.42 12.93
CA LEU A 64 -11.48 11.41 13.97
C LEU A 64 -11.68 10.84 15.39
N SER A 65 -12.51 9.81 15.58
CA SER A 65 -12.61 9.14 16.88
C SER A 65 -11.34 8.36 17.26
N CYS A 66 -10.45 8.12 16.30
CA CYS A 66 -9.16 7.48 16.52
C CYS A 66 -8.00 8.49 16.62
N TYR A 67 -8.28 9.80 16.54
CA TYR A 67 -7.27 10.87 16.61
C TYR A 67 -6.90 11.20 18.06
N ASN A 68 -5.62 11.08 18.39
CA ASN A 68 -5.13 11.27 19.74
C ASN A 68 -4.60 12.69 19.96
N SER A 69 -4.52 13.09 21.23
CA SER A 69 -4.07 14.43 21.65
C SER A 69 -2.59 14.71 21.34
N ASP A 70 -1.81 13.69 21.02
CA ASP A 70 -0.41 13.79 20.60
C ASP A 70 -0.25 14.11 19.11
N GLY A 71 -1.32 14.00 18.31
CA GLY A 71 -1.34 14.22 16.87
C GLY A 71 -1.26 12.94 16.02
N GLY A 72 -1.10 11.77 16.63
CA GLY A 72 -1.15 10.49 15.93
C GLY A 72 -2.56 9.88 15.91
N PHE A 73 -2.68 8.73 15.25
CA PHE A 73 -3.91 7.94 15.24
C PHE A 73 -3.68 6.53 15.76
N GLY A 74 -4.65 6.04 16.52
CA GLY A 74 -4.75 4.65 16.92
C GLY A 74 -5.42 3.76 15.88
N GLY A 75 -5.31 2.44 16.07
CA GLY A 75 -5.96 1.45 15.20
C GLY A 75 -7.47 1.41 15.32
N ASN A 76 -7.99 1.98 16.41
CA ASN A 76 -9.39 2.18 16.74
C ASN A 76 -9.51 3.28 17.81
N THR A 77 -10.74 3.61 18.21
CA THR A 77 -11.00 4.52 19.35
C THR A 77 -10.30 4.01 20.62
N ASP A 78 -9.76 4.95 21.39
CA ASP A 78 -9.05 4.71 22.67
C ASP A 78 -7.79 3.81 22.55
N MET A 79 -7.13 3.79 21.39
CA MET A 79 -5.86 3.09 21.18
C MET A 79 -4.69 4.05 20.95
N ASP A 80 -3.50 3.61 21.37
CA ASP A 80 -2.27 4.40 21.24
C ASP A 80 -1.91 4.71 19.78
N SER A 81 -1.30 5.87 19.59
CA SER A 81 -0.87 6.36 18.28
C SER A 81 0.24 5.49 17.69
N HIS A 82 0.10 5.12 16.41
CA HIS A 82 1.13 4.39 15.68
C HIS A 82 1.17 4.84 14.22
N LEU A 83 2.38 4.89 13.62
CA LEU A 83 2.57 5.28 12.22
C LEU A 83 1.69 4.50 11.23
N LEU A 84 1.48 3.19 11.44
CA LEU A 84 0.66 2.34 10.56
C LEU A 84 -0.77 2.89 10.43
N TYR A 85 -1.40 3.22 11.56
CA TYR A 85 -2.78 3.71 11.58
C TYR A 85 -2.85 5.17 11.18
N THR A 86 -1.84 5.97 11.56
CA THR A 86 -1.70 7.36 11.13
C THR A 86 -1.65 7.48 9.61
N MET A 87 -0.96 6.58 8.92
CA MET A 87 -0.96 6.55 7.45
C MET A 87 -2.36 6.33 6.87
N SER A 88 -3.03 5.25 7.30
CA SER A 88 -4.37 4.92 6.82
C SER A 88 -5.36 6.05 7.11
N ALA A 89 -5.27 6.68 8.29
CA ALA A 89 -6.08 7.84 8.66
C ALA A 89 -5.83 9.04 7.74
N VAL A 90 -4.57 9.42 7.53
CA VAL A 90 -4.21 10.53 6.61
C VAL A 90 -4.69 10.24 5.19
N GLN A 91 -4.51 9.01 4.70
CA GLN A 91 -4.99 8.61 3.37
C GLN A 91 -6.52 8.67 3.25
N LEU A 92 -7.25 8.22 4.27
CA LEU A 92 -8.71 8.36 4.33
C LEU A 92 -9.14 9.84 4.34
N LEU A 93 -8.49 10.68 5.17
CA LEU A 93 -8.76 12.12 5.19
C LEU A 93 -8.46 12.78 3.83
N CYS A 94 -7.41 12.38 3.12
CA CYS A 94 -7.14 12.83 1.76
C CYS A 94 -8.21 12.36 0.76
N MET A 95 -8.61 11.09 0.86
CA MET A 95 -9.62 10.49 -0.02
C MET A 95 -10.97 11.19 0.09
N PHE A 96 -11.36 11.60 1.30
CA PHE A 96 -12.61 12.29 1.62
C PHE A 96 -12.48 13.82 1.75
N ASP A 97 -11.36 14.42 1.33
CA ASP A 97 -11.11 15.88 1.36
C ASP A 97 -11.32 16.52 2.76
N ALA A 98 -10.90 15.80 3.80
CA ALA A 98 -11.15 16.11 5.21
C ALA A 98 -9.87 16.41 6.01
N VAL A 99 -8.70 16.57 5.37
CA VAL A 99 -7.43 16.88 6.06
C VAL A 99 -7.53 18.14 6.94
N ALA A 100 -8.36 19.12 6.54
CA ALA A 100 -8.58 20.34 7.32
C ALA A 100 -9.30 20.12 8.67
N ARG A 101 -9.79 18.90 8.95
CA ARG A 101 -10.46 18.53 10.20
C ARG A 101 -9.48 18.17 11.33
N ILE A 102 -8.19 18.07 11.05
CA ILE A 102 -7.14 17.79 12.04
C ILE A 102 -6.13 18.93 12.15
N ASP A 103 -5.37 18.94 13.25
CA ASP A 103 -4.21 19.81 13.37
C ASP A 103 -3.03 19.19 12.59
N VAL A 104 -2.90 19.62 11.33
CA VAL A 104 -1.83 19.18 10.42
C VAL A 104 -0.44 19.44 11.01
N GLU A 105 -0.27 20.53 11.75
CA GLU A 105 1.01 20.87 12.38
C GLU A 105 1.35 19.91 13.52
N LEU A 106 0.36 19.57 14.34
CA LEU A 106 0.53 18.60 15.42
C LEU A 106 0.83 17.21 14.87
N THR A 107 0.06 16.74 13.88
CA THR A 107 0.29 15.44 13.25
C THR A 107 1.65 15.36 12.56
N ALA A 108 2.07 16.41 11.85
CA ALA A 108 3.40 16.44 11.23
C ALA A 108 4.53 16.40 12.26
N ARG A 109 4.40 17.13 13.37
CA ARG A 109 5.38 17.08 14.48
C ARG A 109 5.44 15.71 15.16
N TRP A 110 4.29 15.05 15.32
CA TRP A 110 4.23 13.70 15.87
C TRP A 110 4.93 12.69 14.95
N ILE A 111 4.69 12.75 13.64
CA ILE A 111 5.40 11.90 12.68
C ILE A 111 6.91 12.19 12.70
N ALA A 112 7.28 13.47 12.78
CA ALA A 112 8.69 13.88 12.82
C ALA A 112 9.40 13.42 14.11
N SER A 113 8.70 13.37 15.25
CA SER A 113 9.28 12.89 16.51
C SER A 113 9.61 11.40 16.50
N MET A 114 9.04 10.64 15.54
CA MET A 114 9.40 9.24 15.32
C MET A 114 10.75 9.07 14.61
N GLN A 115 11.35 10.13 14.08
CA GLN A 115 12.67 10.06 13.46
C GLN A 115 13.77 9.93 14.51
N LEU A 116 14.61 8.90 14.37
CA LEU A 116 15.76 8.64 15.23
C LEU A 116 17.04 9.30 14.70
N PRO A 117 18.07 9.50 15.55
CA PRO A 117 19.31 10.17 15.14
C PRO A 117 20.08 9.52 13.98
N ASP A 118 19.86 8.22 13.72
CA ASP A 118 20.50 7.51 12.60
C ASP A 118 19.72 7.65 11.27
N GLY A 119 18.61 8.37 11.29
CA GLY A 119 17.71 8.61 10.16
C GLY A 119 16.56 7.61 10.05
N SER A 120 16.56 6.54 10.83
CA SER A 120 15.43 5.60 10.87
C SER A 120 14.19 6.23 11.50
N PHE A 121 13.06 5.55 11.36
CA PHE A 121 11.82 5.91 12.05
C PHE A 121 11.37 4.74 12.91
N GLN A 122 10.85 5.05 14.09
CA GLN A 122 10.17 4.08 14.94
C GLN A 122 8.64 4.12 14.74
N GLY A 123 7.95 3.01 15.00
CA GLY A 123 6.51 2.90 14.77
C GLY A 123 5.65 3.70 15.74
N ASP A 124 6.11 3.77 16.99
CA ASP A 124 5.48 4.37 18.17
C ASP A 124 6.54 4.63 19.26
N GLU A 125 6.12 4.93 20.49
CA GLU A 125 7.01 5.18 21.63
C GLU A 125 7.81 3.95 22.12
N TRP A 126 7.46 2.74 21.67
CA TRP A 126 8.08 1.48 22.12
C TRP A 126 9.28 1.06 21.28
N GLY A 127 9.60 1.81 20.22
CA GLY A 127 10.91 1.77 19.57
C GLY A 127 11.14 0.66 18.54
N GLU A 128 10.08 0.03 17.99
CA GLU A 128 10.24 -0.85 16.82
C GLU A 128 10.77 -0.01 15.65
N VAL A 129 11.86 -0.44 15.02
CA VAL A 129 12.41 0.19 13.81
C VAL A 129 12.26 -0.74 12.62
N ASP A 130 11.69 -0.21 11.55
CA ASP A 130 11.42 -0.92 10.30
C ASP A 130 11.45 0.07 9.12
N THR A 131 11.99 -0.32 7.97
CA THR A 131 11.93 0.48 6.73
C THR A 131 10.51 0.87 6.30
N ARG A 132 9.48 0.14 6.74
CA ARG A 132 8.05 0.52 6.64
C ARG A 132 7.80 1.92 7.21
N PHE A 133 8.37 2.22 8.37
CA PHE A 133 8.15 3.50 9.06
C PHE A 133 8.79 4.67 8.33
N SER A 134 9.92 4.47 7.65
CA SER A 134 10.51 5.47 6.77
C SER A 134 9.59 5.81 5.59
N TYR A 135 9.02 4.79 4.92
CA TYR A 135 8.05 5.01 3.85
C TYR A 135 6.79 5.73 4.35
N ILE A 136 6.22 5.24 5.46
CA ILE A 136 5.01 5.79 6.05
C ILE A 136 5.19 7.26 6.42
N ALA A 137 6.28 7.60 7.14
CA ALA A 137 6.54 8.97 7.57
C ALA A 137 6.67 9.91 6.37
N LEU A 138 7.46 9.54 5.36
CA LEU A 138 7.61 10.35 4.15
C LEU A 138 6.30 10.47 3.37
N ASN A 139 5.50 9.40 3.29
CA ASN A 139 4.20 9.42 2.59
C ASN A 139 3.24 10.41 3.26
N CYS A 140 3.04 10.27 4.58
CA CYS A 140 2.19 11.16 5.35
C CYS A 140 2.65 12.61 5.25
N LEU A 141 3.95 12.87 5.47
CA LEU A 141 4.47 14.23 5.41
C LEU A 141 4.36 14.84 4.01
N ARG A 142 4.44 14.05 2.94
CA ARG A 142 4.17 14.54 1.57
C ARG A 142 2.71 14.87 1.36
N LEU A 143 1.78 14.02 1.81
CA LEU A 143 0.35 14.29 1.74
C LEU A 143 -0.07 15.52 2.55
N LEU A 144 0.59 15.74 3.70
CA LEU A 144 0.36 16.89 4.58
C LEU A 144 1.13 18.15 4.15
N GLY A 145 2.07 18.05 3.21
CA GLY A 145 2.91 19.17 2.76
C GLY A 145 3.96 19.63 3.77
N ARG A 146 4.45 18.73 4.63
CA ARG A 146 5.26 19.04 5.83
C ARG A 146 6.58 18.27 5.95
N CYS A 147 7.18 17.92 4.82
CA CYS A 147 8.49 17.24 4.82
C CYS A 147 9.65 18.11 5.35
N ASP A 148 9.42 19.41 5.58
CA ASP A 148 10.35 20.32 6.27
C ASP A 148 10.56 19.96 7.75
N CYS A 149 9.71 19.09 8.32
CA CYS A 149 9.78 18.71 9.73
C CYS A 149 10.82 17.63 10.06
N ILE A 150 11.45 17.00 9.05
CA ILE A 150 12.37 15.88 9.23
C ILE A 150 13.73 16.13 8.58
N ASP A 151 14.75 15.41 9.03
CA ASP A 151 16.01 15.30 8.31
C ASP A 151 15.85 14.31 7.14
N MET A 152 15.52 14.84 5.96
CA MET A 152 15.31 14.04 4.75
C MET A 152 16.57 13.28 4.33
N GLU A 153 17.75 13.88 4.44
CA GLU A 153 18.99 13.23 4.00
C GLU A 153 19.35 12.07 4.94
N ALA A 154 19.20 12.25 6.26
CA ALA A 154 19.38 11.14 7.20
C ALA A 154 18.42 9.98 6.91
N ALA A 155 17.15 10.27 6.61
CA ALA A 155 16.15 9.26 6.23
C ALA A 155 16.57 8.49 4.97
N VAL A 156 17.01 9.20 3.92
CA VAL A 156 17.50 8.58 2.68
C VAL A 156 18.74 7.73 2.95
N GLN A 157 19.69 8.21 3.75
CA GLN A 157 20.89 7.46 4.11
C GLN A 157 20.55 6.19 4.88
N TYR A 158 19.59 6.22 5.80
CA TYR A 158 19.12 5.01 6.49
C TYR A 158 18.56 3.98 5.50
N VAL A 159 17.66 4.41 4.62
CA VAL A 159 17.05 3.54 3.60
C VAL A 159 18.13 2.90 2.71
N LEU A 160 19.13 3.67 2.26
CA LEU A 160 20.22 3.15 1.44
C LEU A 160 21.09 2.11 2.18
N ARG A 161 21.29 2.26 3.50
CA ARG A 161 21.99 1.24 4.32
C ARG A 161 21.23 -0.08 4.43
N CYS A 162 19.91 -0.07 4.15
CA CYS A 162 19.10 -1.29 4.16
C CYS A 162 19.20 -2.10 2.86
N GLN A 163 19.90 -1.58 1.84
CA GLN A 163 20.14 -2.31 0.59
C GLN A 163 21.18 -3.41 0.80
N ASN A 164 20.86 -4.61 0.34
CA ASN A 164 21.73 -5.77 0.40
C ASN A 164 22.53 -5.97 -0.89
N TRP A 165 23.54 -6.84 -0.80
CA TRP A 165 24.38 -7.21 -1.93
C TRP A 165 23.60 -7.86 -3.08
N ASP A 166 22.42 -8.44 -2.85
CA ASP A 166 21.59 -9.02 -3.91
C ASP A 166 20.76 -7.96 -4.67
N GLY A 167 20.87 -6.69 -4.26
CA GLY A 167 20.12 -5.56 -4.81
C GLY A 167 18.80 -5.30 -4.11
N GLY A 168 18.29 -6.23 -3.30
CA GLY A 168 17.06 -6.04 -2.53
C GLY A 168 17.27 -5.22 -1.25
N PHE A 169 16.19 -5.02 -0.50
CA PHE A 169 16.19 -4.27 0.76
C PHE A 169 15.57 -5.11 1.87
N GLY A 170 16.19 -5.06 3.05
CA GLY A 170 15.70 -5.70 4.27
C GLY A 170 14.92 -4.73 5.17
N VAL A 171 14.34 -5.27 6.24
CA VAL A 171 13.61 -4.51 7.28
C VAL A 171 14.50 -3.48 8.01
N SER A 172 15.80 -3.78 8.09
CA SER A 172 16.84 -2.96 8.68
C SER A 172 18.19 -3.34 8.06
N PRO A 173 19.27 -2.59 8.28
CA PRO A 173 20.58 -2.90 7.70
C PRO A 173 21.04 -4.33 8.01
N GLY A 174 21.34 -5.09 6.95
CA GLY A 174 21.78 -6.48 7.02
C GLY A 174 20.67 -7.53 7.16
N ALA A 175 19.40 -7.14 7.27
CA ALA A 175 18.28 -8.08 7.27
C ALA A 175 17.99 -8.64 5.87
N GLU A 176 17.36 -9.82 5.79
CA GLU A 176 17.03 -10.50 4.52
C GLU A 176 16.20 -9.60 3.58
N SER A 177 16.57 -9.59 2.30
CA SER A 177 15.82 -8.87 1.27
C SER A 177 14.37 -9.38 1.15
N HIS A 178 13.41 -8.47 1.19
CA HIS A 178 11.98 -8.80 1.17
C HIS A 178 11.21 -7.84 0.25
N ALA A 179 10.33 -8.35 -0.63
CA ALA A 179 9.62 -7.52 -1.61
C ALA A 179 8.79 -6.39 -0.97
N GLY A 180 8.16 -6.65 0.18
CA GLY A 180 7.45 -5.61 0.95
C GLY A 180 8.37 -4.52 1.50
N GLN A 181 9.61 -4.86 1.86
CA GLN A 181 10.59 -3.87 2.33
C GLN A 181 11.23 -3.11 1.17
N ILE A 182 11.41 -3.77 0.01
CA ILE A 182 11.78 -3.10 -1.24
C ILE A 182 10.71 -2.09 -1.63
N PHE A 183 9.42 -2.42 -1.52
CA PHE A 183 8.34 -1.45 -1.74
C PHE A 183 8.51 -0.21 -0.86
N CYS A 184 8.72 -0.39 0.45
CA CYS A 184 8.88 0.72 1.37
C CYS A 184 10.13 1.56 1.01
N CYS A 185 11.26 0.91 0.75
CA CYS A 185 12.51 1.60 0.42
C CYS A 185 12.43 2.35 -0.92
N VAL A 186 11.91 1.71 -1.98
CA VAL A 186 11.72 2.33 -3.30
C VAL A 186 10.70 3.46 -3.22
N GLY A 187 9.60 3.28 -2.48
CA GLY A 187 8.61 4.31 -2.21
C GLY A 187 9.22 5.51 -1.49
N ALA A 188 9.96 5.29 -0.40
CA ALA A 188 10.65 6.33 0.37
C ALA A 188 11.65 7.11 -0.51
N LEU A 189 12.47 6.41 -1.30
CA LEU A 189 13.41 7.03 -2.24
C LEU A 189 12.67 7.83 -3.33
N CYS A 190 11.50 7.38 -3.80
CA CYS A 190 10.68 8.14 -4.74
C CYS A 190 10.13 9.43 -4.10
N LEU A 191 9.60 9.34 -2.88
CA LEU A 191 9.06 10.48 -2.12
C LEU A 191 10.14 11.51 -1.74
N ALA A 192 11.39 11.05 -1.62
CA ALA A 192 12.56 11.87 -1.37
C ALA A 192 13.24 12.40 -2.65
N ASN A 193 12.74 12.05 -3.84
CA ASN A 193 13.39 12.35 -5.13
C ASN A 193 14.86 11.86 -5.19
N ALA A 194 15.10 10.64 -4.72
CA ALA A 194 16.41 10.04 -4.50
C ALA A 194 16.60 8.67 -5.19
N LEU A 195 15.72 8.31 -6.14
CA LEU A 195 15.78 7.04 -6.87
C LEU A 195 17.03 6.91 -7.77
N ASP A 196 17.70 8.00 -8.09
CA ASP A 196 18.98 8.04 -8.82
C ASP A 196 20.16 7.48 -8.00
N ARG A 197 19.99 7.34 -6.67
CA ARG A 197 21.03 6.85 -5.76
C ARG A 197 21.13 5.33 -5.68
N ILE A 198 20.31 4.60 -6.44
CA ILE A 198 20.28 3.13 -6.48
C ILE A 198 20.38 2.63 -7.92
N ASP A 199 20.92 1.42 -8.08
CA ASP A 199 20.83 0.70 -9.34
C ASP A 199 19.40 0.16 -9.54
N ARG A 200 18.60 0.92 -10.29
CA ARG A 200 17.17 0.63 -10.52
C ARG A 200 16.95 -0.71 -11.23
N ASP A 201 17.82 -1.06 -12.17
CA ASP A 201 17.68 -2.30 -12.94
C ASP A 201 18.05 -3.51 -12.08
N ARG A 202 19.02 -3.39 -11.18
CA ARG A 202 19.35 -4.44 -10.21
C ARG A 202 18.18 -4.72 -9.25
N VAL A 203 17.56 -3.68 -8.69
CA VAL A 203 16.38 -3.82 -7.82
C VAL A 203 15.21 -4.44 -8.60
N ALA A 204 14.95 -3.95 -9.82
CA ALA A 204 13.89 -4.47 -10.67
C ALA A 204 14.11 -5.93 -11.07
N ALA A 205 15.35 -6.35 -11.31
CA ALA A 205 15.67 -7.74 -11.63
C ALA A 205 15.37 -8.66 -10.45
N TRP A 206 15.74 -8.27 -9.23
CA TRP A 206 15.42 -9.02 -8.01
C TRP A 206 13.91 -9.21 -7.84
N LEU A 207 13.14 -8.14 -8.10
CA LEU A 207 11.68 -8.12 -8.04
C LEU A 207 11.03 -8.99 -9.14
N ALA A 208 11.50 -8.90 -10.38
CA ALA A 208 10.97 -9.70 -11.50
C ALA A 208 11.19 -11.20 -11.26
N MET A 209 12.31 -11.58 -10.63
CA MET A 209 12.60 -12.96 -10.20
C MET A 209 11.72 -13.46 -9.04
N ARG A 210 10.70 -12.70 -8.61
CA ARG A 210 9.67 -13.16 -7.66
C ARG A 210 8.49 -13.85 -8.32
N GLN A 211 8.36 -13.75 -9.64
CA GLN A 211 7.26 -14.40 -10.33
C GLN A 211 7.51 -15.91 -10.43
N LEU A 212 6.57 -16.69 -9.90
CA LEU A 212 6.66 -18.15 -9.86
C LEU A 212 5.96 -18.79 -11.06
N PRO A 213 6.20 -20.09 -11.35
CA PRO A 213 5.48 -20.82 -12.40
C PRO A 213 3.95 -20.80 -12.24
N SER A 214 3.44 -20.57 -11.02
CA SER A 214 1.99 -20.39 -10.77
C SER A 214 1.44 -19.06 -11.30
N GLY A 215 2.29 -18.15 -11.80
CA GLY A 215 1.95 -16.80 -12.23
C GLY A 215 1.97 -15.75 -11.11
N GLY A 216 1.78 -16.19 -9.86
CA GLY A 216 1.84 -15.35 -8.66
C GLY A 216 3.25 -14.93 -8.26
N LEU A 217 3.33 -13.95 -7.37
CA LEU A 217 4.58 -13.35 -6.88
C LEU A 217 4.83 -13.74 -5.43
N ASN A 218 6.09 -13.94 -5.04
CA ASN A 218 6.48 -14.17 -3.65
C ASN A 218 7.26 -13.01 -3.04
N GLY A 219 7.36 -13.00 -1.71
CA GLY A 219 8.08 -11.95 -0.99
C GLY A 219 9.58 -12.15 -0.90
N ARG A 220 10.01 -13.41 -1.02
CA ARG A 220 11.39 -13.86 -0.81
C ARG A 220 11.69 -15.06 -1.69
N PRO A 221 12.96 -15.28 -2.07
CA PRO A 221 13.38 -16.51 -2.74
C PRO A 221 12.88 -17.76 -1.99
N GLU A 222 12.53 -18.81 -2.73
CA GLU A 222 12.11 -20.10 -2.17
C GLU A 222 10.85 -20.06 -1.28
N LYS A 223 10.04 -18.99 -1.35
CA LYS A 223 8.72 -18.90 -0.68
C LYS A 223 7.57 -19.07 -1.68
N LYS A 224 6.39 -19.38 -1.14
CA LYS A 224 5.14 -19.52 -1.92
C LYS A 224 4.66 -18.15 -2.43
N ALA A 225 3.92 -18.17 -3.53
CA ALA A 225 3.22 -16.98 -4.02
C ALA A 225 2.15 -16.51 -3.04
N ASP A 226 1.89 -15.21 -3.06
CA ASP A 226 0.88 -14.55 -2.24
C ASP A 226 0.31 -13.34 -3.00
N VAL A 227 -1.01 -13.16 -2.98
CA VAL A 227 -1.70 -12.09 -3.73
C VAL A 227 -1.19 -10.71 -3.36
N CYS A 228 -0.82 -10.44 -2.11
CA CYS A 228 -0.39 -9.10 -1.72
C CYS A 228 0.89 -8.63 -2.43
N TYR A 229 1.77 -9.56 -2.86
CA TYR A 229 2.94 -9.21 -3.68
C TYR A 229 2.58 -8.72 -5.08
N SER A 230 1.35 -8.95 -5.54
CA SER A 230 0.80 -8.28 -6.73
C SER A 230 0.76 -6.77 -6.58
N TRP A 231 0.75 -6.24 -5.36
CA TRP A 231 1.00 -4.84 -5.10
C TRP A 231 2.47 -4.58 -4.81
N TRP A 232 3.06 -5.21 -3.79
CA TRP A 232 4.42 -4.86 -3.32
C TRP A 232 5.48 -4.94 -4.44
N VAL A 233 5.42 -5.97 -5.29
CA VAL A 233 6.36 -6.11 -6.41
C VAL A 233 5.99 -5.20 -7.58
N VAL A 234 4.73 -5.20 -8.00
CA VAL A 234 4.29 -4.49 -9.21
C VAL A 234 4.38 -2.98 -9.03
N SER A 235 4.00 -2.45 -7.86
CA SER A 235 4.14 -1.02 -7.55
C SER A 235 5.61 -0.59 -7.59
N SER A 236 6.49 -1.37 -6.97
CA SER A 236 7.95 -1.14 -7.04
C SER A 236 8.46 -1.16 -8.48
N LEU A 237 8.08 -2.16 -9.27
CA LEU A 237 8.42 -2.21 -10.71
C LEU A 237 7.83 -1.02 -11.48
N SER A 238 6.66 -0.53 -11.11
CA SER A 238 6.05 0.66 -11.71
C SER A 238 6.84 1.93 -11.40
N VAL A 239 7.30 2.10 -10.16
CA VAL A 239 8.19 3.19 -9.76
C VAL A 239 9.52 3.14 -10.53
N LEU A 240 10.05 1.94 -10.74
CA LEU A 240 11.29 1.73 -11.49
C LEU A 240 11.10 1.75 -13.01
N GLY A 241 9.86 1.79 -13.51
CA GLY A 241 9.54 1.78 -14.95
C GLY A 241 9.85 0.43 -15.63
N ARG A 242 9.63 -0.69 -14.93
CA ARG A 242 9.98 -2.07 -15.33
C ARG A 242 8.84 -3.09 -15.17
N THR A 243 7.59 -2.64 -15.18
CA THR A 243 6.41 -3.56 -15.08
C THR A 243 6.34 -4.57 -16.23
N SER A 244 6.95 -4.29 -17.38
CA SER A 244 7.03 -5.22 -18.51
C SER A 244 7.95 -6.42 -18.29
N TRP A 245 8.69 -6.48 -17.17
CA TRP A 245 9.62 -7.58 -16.86
C TRP A 245 8.93 -8.80 -16.24
N ILE A 246 7.64 -8.71 -15.96
CA ILE A 246 6.81 -9.83 -15.48
C ILE A 246 5.74 -10.19 -16.50
N ASP A 247 5.33 -11.45 -16.50
CA ASP A 247 4.18 -11.91 -17.27
C ASP A 247 2.88 -11.46 -16.58
N ARG A 248 2.33 -10.34 -17.04
CA ARG A 248 1.09 -9.79 -16.47
C ARG A 248 -0.11 -10.73 -16.63
N GLU A 249 -0.17 -11.50 -17.72
CA GLU A 249 -1.33 -12.36 -18.00
C GLU A 249 -1.34 -13.57 -17.05
N ALA A 250 -0.16 -14.12 -16.76
CA ALA A 250 -0.01 -15.14 -15.72
C ALA A 250 -0.38 -14.61 -14.33
N LEU A 251 0.00 -13.37 -14.02
CA LEU A 251 -0.36 -12.75 -12.75
C LEU A 251 -1.87 -12.46 -12.64
N PHE A 252 -2.52 -12.01 -13.72
CA PHE A 252 -3.98 -11.82 -13.76
C PHE A 252 -4.71 -13.12 -13.44
N ARG A 253 -4.32 -14.22 -14.08
CA ARG A 253 -4.90 -15.55 -13.80
C ARG A 253 -4.70 -15.96 -12.34
N TYR A 254 -3.51 -15.70 -11.78
CA TYR A 254 -3.22 -16.01 -10.38
C TYR A 254 -4.10 -15.21 -9.42
N ILE A 255 -4.16 -13.87 -9.57
CA ILE A 255 -4.99 -13.01 -8.72
C ILE A 255 -6.46 -13.44 -8.77
N LEU A 256 -7.01 -13.61 -9.98
CA LEU A 256 -8.41 -14.03 -10.17
C LEU A 256 -8.69 -15.44 -9.65
N SER A 257 -7.69 -16.32 -9.58
CA SER A 257 -7.85 -17.64 -8.95
C SER A 257 -7.95 -17.60 -7.42
N CYS A 258 -7.61 -16.46 -6.79
CA CYS A 258 -7.74 -16.22 -5.36
C CYS A 258 -9.04 -15.46 -5.00
N GLN A 259 -9.87 -15.15 -6.00
CA GLN A 259 -11.16 -14.51 -5.83
C GLN A 259 -12.19 -15.51 -5.29
N ASP A 260 -12.91 -15.13 -4.23
CA ASP A 260 -14.10 -15.85 -3.81
C ASP A 260 -15.28 -15.42 -4.68
N THR A 261 -15.81 -16.37 -5.46
CA THR A 261 -16.92 -16.13 -6.40
C THR A 261 -18.31 -16.40 -5.80
N GLN A 262 -18.37 -16.77 -4.52
CA GLN A 262 -19.62 -17.01 -3.79
C GLN A 262 -19.93 -15.86 -2.83
N ASP A 263 -18.96 -15.49 -1.99
CA ASP A 263 -19.14 -14.46 -0.96
C ASP A 263 -18.35 -13.17 -1.23
N GLY A 264 -17.44 -13.20 -2.20
CA GLY A 264 -16.61 -12.06 -2.54
C GLY A 264 -15.34 -11.95 -1.71
N GLY A 265 -14.44 -11.12 -2.21
CA GLY A 265 -13.11 -10.86 -1.64
C GLY A 265 -12.02 -11.63 -2.36
N PHE A 266 -10.77 -11.30 -2.06
CA PHE A 266 -9.60 -12.09 -2.43
C PHE A 266 -8.88 -12.58 -1.18
N SER A 267 -8.30 -13.77 -1.27
CA SER A 267 -7.43 -14.34 -0.24
C SER A 267 -5.96 -14.30 -0.66
N ASP A 268 -5.07 -14.68 0.25
CA ASP A 268 -3.63 -14.76 -0.03
C ASP A 268 -3.30 -15.78 -1.13
N LYS A 269 -4.05 -16.89 -1.20
CA LYS A 269 -3.83 -18.03 -2.12
C LYS A 269 -5.17 -18.68 -2.50
N PRO A 270 -5.24 -19.39 -3.65
CA PRO A 270 -6.47 -20.08 -4.05
C PRO A 270 -6.97 -21.05 -2.97
N GLY A 271 -8.24 -20.94 -2.60
CA GLY A 271 -8.89 -21.78 -1.60
C GLY A 271 -8.73 -21.33 -0.14
N ASN A 272 -7.98 -20.26 0.13
CA ASN A 272 -7.91 -19.65 1.45
C ASN A 272 -9.06 -18.66 1.70
N GLN A 273 -9.25 -18.28 2.97
CA GLN A 273 -10.30 -17.35 3.38
C GLN A 273 -9.99 -15.91 2.92
N PRO A 274 -10.94 -15.20 2.29
CA PRO A 274 -10.73 -13.81 1.88
C PRO A 274 -10.58 -12.82 3.04
N ASP A 275 -9.85 -11.74 2.79
CA ASP A 275 -9.74 -10.59 3.68
C ASP A 275 -9.65 -9.28 2.88
N VAL A 276 -9.89 -8.14 3.53
CA VAL A 276 -9.86 -6.81 2.86
C VAL A 276 -8.47 -6.41 2.39
N TYR A 277 -7.41 -6.88 3.04
CA TYR A 277 -6.04 -6.55 2.69
C TYR A 277 -5.69 -7.15 1.32
N HIS A 278 -5.91 -8.45 1.14
CA HIS A 278 -5.69 -9.14 -0.14
C HIS A 278 -6.70 -8.71 -1.20
N THR A 279 -7.94 -8.39 -0.80
CA THR A 279 -8.94 -7.81 -1.72
C THR A 279 -8.44 -6.51 -2.33
N PHE A 280 -8.00 -5.57 -1.50
CA PHE A 280 -7.46 -4.30 -1.98
C PHE A 280 -6.21 -4.50 -2.83
N PHE A 281 -5.19 -5.19 -2.32
CA PHE A 281 -3.91 -5.31 -3.02
C PHE A 281 -3.96 -6.20 -4.27
N GLY A 282 -4.89 -7.16 -4.34
CA GLY A 282 -5.21 -7.89 -5.56
C GLY A 282 -5.77 -6.96 -6.64
N LEU A 283 -6.77 -6.13 -6.30
CA LEU A 283 -7.34 -5.14 -7.21
C LEU A 283 -6.31 -4.09 -7.64
N CYS A 284 -5.42 -3.66 -6.74
CA CYS A 284 -4.34 -2.74 -7.09
C CYS A 284 -3.39 -3.35 -8.14
N GLY A 285 -3.01 -4.62 -7.98
CA GLY A 285 -2.18 -5.33 -8.94
C GLY A 285 -2.83 -5.42 -10.33
N LEU A 286 -4.13 -5.74 -10.37
CA LEU A 286 -4.93 -5.76 -11.61
C LEU A 286 -4.98 -4.37 -12.26
N SER A 287 -5.26 -3.31 -11.48
CA SER A 287 -5.33 -1.93 -11.96
C SER A 287 -3.99 -1.43 -12.50
N LEU A 288 -2.90 -1.60 -11.75
CA LEU A 288 -1.56 -1.15 -12.17
C LEU A 288 -1.07 -1.83 -13.45
N LEU A 289 -1.42 -3.10 -13.67
CA LEU A 289 -1.09 -3.85 -14.88
C LEU A 289 -2.15 -3.71 -15.99
N GLY A 290 -3.26 -3.03 -15.71
CA GLY A 290 -4.33 -2.67 -16.63
C GLY A 290 -5.06 -3.87 -17.16
N TYR A 291 -5.57 -4.66 -16.24
CA TYR A 291 -6.57 -5.67 -16.53
C TYR A 291 -7.80 -5.04 -17.19
N GLU A 292 -8.20 -5.54 -18.36
CA GLU A 292 -9.30 -5.00 -19.15
C GLU A 292 -10.64 -5.72 -18.90
N GLY A 293 -10.63 -6.85 -18.18
CA GLY A 293 -11.85 -7.64 -17.92
C GLY A 293 -12.81 -6.98 -16.91
N TYR A 294 -12.44 -5.85 -16.32
CA TYR A 294 -13.30 -4.97 -15.54
C TYR A 294 -12.70 -3.56 -15.56
N LYS A 295 -13.54 -2.52 -15.67
CA LYS A 295 -13.06 -1.13 -15.63
C LYS A 295 -12.70 -0.76 -14.19
N LEU A 296 -11.42 -0.89 -13.84
CA LEU A 296 -10.88 -0.47 -12.56
C LEU A 296 -10.45 1.00 -12.60
N ASN A 297 -10.61 1.68 -11.47
CA ASN A 297 -10.03 2.99 -11.25
C ASN A 297 -8.49 2.90 -11.21
N ALA A 298 -7.82 3.93 -11.72
CA ALA A 298 -6.35 3.98 -11.74
C ALA A 298 -5.81 4.38 -10.35
N ILE A 299 -4.79 3.65 -9.89
CA ILE A 299 -4.15 3.86 -8.59
C ILE A 299 -2.67 4.23 -8.74
N ASN A 300 -2.21 5.14 -7.88
CA ASN A 300 -0.82 5.56 -7.85
C ASN A 300 0.02 4.55 -7.03
N PRO A 301 1.12 4.00 -7.59
CA PRO A 301 1.93 2.96 -6.94
C PRO A 301 2.78 3.46 -5.77
N VAL A 302 2.96 4.78 -5.61
CA VAL A 302 3.75 5.39 -4.53
C VAL A 302 2.88 5.68 -3.32
N TYR A 303 1.68 6.22 -3.52
CA TYR A 303 0.79 6.65 -2.44
C TYR A 303 -0.33 5.67 -2.10
N ALA A 304 -0.55 4.63 -2.91
CA ALA A 304 -1.70 3.73 -2.80
C ALA A 304 -3.06 4.46 -2.82
N LEU A 305 -3.10 5.67 -3.39
CA LEU A 305 -4.29 6.50 -3.58
C LEU A 305 -4.62 6.61 -5.07
N SER A 306 -5.88 6.87 -5.41
CA SER A 306 -6.26 7.16 -6.80
C SER A 306 -5.65 8.49 -7.27
N TYR A 307 -5.39 8.61 -8.58
CA TYR A 307 -4.73 9.80 -9.12
C TYR A 307 -5.56 11.08 -8.93
N ASP A 308 -6.89 10.99 -8.88
CA ASP A 308 -7.74 12.16 -8.65
C ASP A 308 -7.50 12.78 -7.26
N VAL A 309 -7.22 11.97 -6.24
CA VAL A 309 -6.87 12.46 -4.89
C VAL A 309 -5.56 13.24 -4.95
N LEU A 310 -4.53 12.68 -5.60
CA LEU A 310 -3.22 13.34 -5.72
C LEU A 310 -3.27 14.60 -6.57
N ASP A 311 -4.08 14.62 -7.63
CA ASP A 311 -4.30 15.77 -8.49
C ASP A 311 -5.00 16.91 -7.71
N ARG A 312 -6.01 16.60 -6.87
CA ARG A 312 -6.65 17.58 -5.96
C ARG A 312 -5.65 18.18 -4.97
N LEU A 313 -4.80 17.33 -4.38
CA LEU A 313 -3.75 17.74 -3.45
C LEU A 313 -2.56 18.46 -4.11
N LYS A 314 -2.50 18.47 -5.46
CA LYS A 314 -1.43 19.10 -6.26
C LYS A 314 -0.02 18.62 -5.87
N ILE A 315 0.11 17.33 -5.57
CA ILE A 315 1.42 16.73 -5.26
C ILE A 315 2.33 16.81 -6.51
N ALA A 316 3.53 17.36 -6.34
CA ALA A 316 4.47 17.54 -7.45
C ALA A 316 4.90 16.19 -8.06
N ALA A 317 5.11 16.19 -9.38
CA ALA A 317 5.43 14.97 -10.14
C ALA A 317 6.76 14.32 -9.71
N GLU A 318 7.74 15.12 -9.28
CA GLU A 318 9.03 14.63 -8.75
C GLU A 318 8.88 13.79 -7.48
N TYR A 319 7.79 13.94 -6.73
CA TYR A 319 7.46 13.12 -5.55
C TYR A 319 6.52 11.95 -5.88
N GLY A 320 6.50 11.52 -7.15
CA GLY A 320 5.85 10.28 -7.55
C GLY A 320 4.37 10.38 -7.93
N SER A 321 3.76 11.57 -7.96
CA SER A 321 2.31 11.71 -8.19
C SER A 321 1.83 11.23 -9.57
N GLN A 322 2.72 11.20 -10.56
CA GLN A 322 2.43 10.77 -11.93
C GLN A 322 3.03 9.39 -12.29
N VAL A 323 3.74 8.75 -11.38
CA VAL A 323 4.39 7.45 -11.61
C VAL A 323 3.34 6.40 -11.93
N GLY A 324 3.57 5.60 -12.98
CA GLY A 324 2.65 4.50 -13.36
C GLY A 324 1.34 4.96 -13.99
N ARG A 325 1.12 6.28 -14.14
CA ARG A 325 -0.10 6.81 -14.74
C ARG A 325 -0.13 6.45 -16.22
N ARG A 326 -1.15 5.69 -16.62
CA ARG A 326 -1.39 5.35 -18.02
C ARG A 326 -2.05 6.53 -18.71
N ALA A 327 -1.70 6.76 -19.98
CA ALA A 327 -2.47 7.67 -20.81
C ALA A 327 -3.93 7.18 -20.89
N PRO A 328 -4.92 8.09 -20.99
CA PRO A 328 -6.30 7.69 -21.27
C PRO A 328 -6.30 6.82 -22.53
N ALA A 329 -7.04 5.70 -22.53
CA ALA A 329 -7.27 4.95 -23.75
C ALA A 329 -7.94 5.90 -24.76
N SER A 330 -7.25 6.14 -25.88
CA SER A 330 -7.72 6.98 -27.00
C SER A 330 -8.89 6.35 -27.72
#